data_AF-A0AAV5G952-F1
#
_entry.id   AF-A0AAV5G952-F1
#
_cell.length_a   1.000
_cell.length_b   1.000
_cell.length_c   1.000
_cell.angle_alpha   90.00
_cell.angle_beta   90.00
_cell.angle_gamma   90.00
#
_symmetry.space_group_name_H-M   'P 1'
#
loop_
_entity.id
_entity.type
_entity.pdbx_description
1 polymer ?
#
loop_
_entity_poly.entity_id
_entity_poly.type
_entity_poly.pdbx_seq_one_letter_code
_entity_poly.pdbx_strand_id
1 'polypeptide(L)' 'MAVIDRVPRLKDVSATVREKFKNALIEHHQYIRTHGEDMPEINNWQWTAVPGPGLRCEQEAREEPL' A
#
# COMPACT_ATOMS: atom_id res chain seq x y z
N MET A 1 13.92 2.71 6.01
CA MET A 1 13.69 3.91 5.18
C MET A 1 12.35 3.75 4.47
N ALA A 2 11.27 4.22 5.11
CA ALA A 2 9.93 4.14 4.52
C ALA A 2 9.67 5.34 3.59
N VAL A 3 8.71 5.22 2.66
CA VAL A 3 8.31 6.33 1.77
C VAL A 3 7.90 7.57 2.57
N ILE A 4 7.23 7.35 3.70
CA ILE A 4 6.83 8.40 4.66
C ILE A 4 8.01 9.25 5.14
N ASP A 5 9.22 8.67 5.27
CA ASP A 5 10.41 9.43 5.69
C ASP A 5 10.97 10.32 4.58
N ARG A 6 10.70 9.96 3.32
CA ARG A 6 11.26 10.61 2.13
C ARG A 6 10.41 11.78 1.64
N VAL A 7 9.12 11.83 2.00
CA VAL A 7 8.20 12.89 1.58
C VAL A 7 8.16 13.98 2.67
N PRO A 8 8.72 15.18 2.45
CA PRO A 8 8.82 16.20 3.49
C PRO A 8 7.46 16.62 4.06
N ARG A 9 6.44 16.72 3.20
CA ARG A 9 5.07 17.09 3.58
C ARG A 9 4.39 16.10 4.53
N LEU A 10 4.88 14.86 4.62
CA LEU A 10 4.29 13.82 5.45
C LEU A 10 4.98 13.66 6.80
N LYS A 11 6.11 14.34 7.05
CA LYS A 11 6.89 14.15 8.28
C LYS A 11 6.08 14.45 9.53
N ASP A 12 5.35 15.56 9.54
CA ASP A 12 4.67 16.05 10.75
C ASP A 12 3.29 15.39 10.98
N VAL A 13 2.65 14.89 9.92
CA VAL A 13 1.30 14.30 9.98
C VAL A 13 1.29 12.77 10.06
N SER A 14 2.46 12.13 9.96
CA SER A 14 2.54 10.66 9.81
C SER A 14 2.76 9.88 11.09
N ALA A 15 2.89 10.52 12.26
CA ALA A 15 3.23 9.85 13.52
C ALA A 15 2.31 8.66 13.81
N THR A 16 0.99 8.86 13.77
CA THR A 16 -0.01 7.81 14.00
C THR A 16 0.08 6.67 12.98
N VAL A 17 0.30 7.00 11.71
CA VAL A 17 0.39 6.00 10.63
C VAL A 17 1.67 5.18 10.76
N ARG A 18 2.79 5.80 11.15
CA ARG A 18 4.05 5.09 11.46
C ARG A 18 3.86 4.09 12.58
N GLU A 19 3.17 4.48 13.65
CA GLU A 19 2.88 3.60 14.77
C GLU A 19 2.03 2.40 14.33
N LYS A 20 0.95 2.65 13.56
CA LYS A 20 0.11 1.58 13.00
C LYS A 20 0.93 0.58 12.17
N PHE A 21 1.81 1.05 11.29
CA PHE A 21 2.65 0.13 10.50
C PHE A 21 3.66 -0.65 11.33
N LYS A 22 4.25 -0.04 12.37
CA LYS A 22 5.13 -0.77 13.30
C LYS A 22 4.37 -1.86 14.03
N ASN A 23 3.18 -1.56 14.52
CA ASN A 23 2.35 -2.53 15.23
C ASN A 23 1.94 -3.69 14.30
N ALA A 24 1.55 -3.41 13.05
CA ALA A 24 1.24 -4.43 12.06
C ALA A 24 2.45 -5.35 11.76
N LEU A 25 3.67 -4.81 11.68
CA LEU A 25 4.88 -5.63 11.50
C LEU A 25 5.15 -6.53 12.72
N ILE A 26 4.91 -6.04 13.93
CA ILE A 26 5.06 -6.84 15.16
C ILE A 26 4.03 -7.97 15.18
N GLU A 27 2.77 -7.65 14.90
CA GLU A 27 1.68 -8.62 14.84
C GLU A 27 1.96 -9.70 13.80
N HIS A 28 2.39 -9.31 12.61
CA HIS A 28 2.78 -10.24 11.56
C HIS A 28 3.90 -11.18 11.98
N HIS A 29 4.94 -10.65 12.63
CA HIS A 29 6.03 -11.45 13.17
C HIS A 29 5.59 -12.44 14.26
N GLN A 30 4.59 -12.10 15.05
CA GLN A 30 3.99 -13.00 16.04
C GLN A 30 3.13 -14.05 15.34
N TYR A 31 2.34 -13.63 14.35
CA TYR A 31 1.44 -14.49 13.60
C TYR A 31 2.20 -15.61 12.88
N ILE A 32 3.29 -15.28 12.17
CA ILE A 32 4.15 -16.28 11.51
C ILE A 32 4.71 -17.28 12.52
N ARG A 33 5.15 -16.83 13.70
CA ARG A 33 5.72 -17.73 14.71
C ARG A 33 4.69 -18.69 15.30
N THR A 34 3.44 -18.26 15.39
CA THR A 34 2.34 -19.04 15.96
C THR A 34 1.71 -19.98 14.94
N HIS A 35 1.49 -19.53 13.71
CA HIS A 35 0.71 -20.25 12.70
C HIS A 35 1.57 -20.85 11.57
N GLY A 36 2.80 -20.37 11.39
CA GLY A 36 3.70 -20.83 10.33
C GLY A 36 3.38 -20.27 8.94
N GLU A 37 2.42 -19.35 8.84
CA GLU A 37 2.01 -18.72 7.58
C GLU A 37 1.89 -17.19 7.75
N ASP A 38 1.80 -16.48 6.62
CA ASP A 38 1.58 -15.04 6.61
C ASP A 38 0.14 -14.69 7.03
N MET A 39 -0.06 -13.46 7.53
CA MET A 39 -1.38 -13.00 7.93
C MET A 39 -2.34 -12.99 6.73
N PRO A 40 -3.65 -13.24 6.95
CA PRO A 40 -4.64 -13.24 5.87
C PRO A 40 -4.74 -11.88 5.16
N GLU A 41 -4.45 -10.77 5.85
CA GLU A 41 -4.41 -9.42 5.27
C GLU A 41 -3.29 -9.25 4.24
N ILE A 42 -2.21 -10.04 4.33
CA ILE A 42 -1.10 -10.05 3.38
C ILE A 42 -1.40 -11.02 2.25
N ASN A 43 -1.81 -12.26 2.59
CA ASN A 43 -2.08 -13.32 1.61
C ASN A 43 -3.25 -12.98 0.68
N ASN A 44 -4.28 -12.33 1.18
CA ASN A 44 -5.48 -12.00 0.40
C ASN A 44 -5.43 -10.59 -0.21
N TRP A 45 -4.31 -9.89 -0.08
CA TRP A 45 -4.19 -8.54 -0.61
C TRP A 45 -4.21 -8.53 -2.13
N GLN A 46 -4.99 -7.61 -2.70
CA GLN A 46 -5.11 -7.43 -4.14
C GLN A 46 -5.14 -5.95 -4.48
N TRP A 47 -4.58 -5.61 -5.64
CA TRP A 47 -4.75 -4.27 -6.21
C TRP A 47 -6.22 -4.00 -6.44
N THR A 48 -6.72 -2.88 -5.90
CA THR A 48 -8.08 -2.43 -6.20
C THR A 48 -8.11 -1.82 -7.60
N ALA A 49 -9.07 -2.23 -8.43
CA ALA A 49 -9.26 -1.70 -9.77
C ALA A 49 -9.81 -0.25 -9.79
N VAL A 50 -10.08 0.34 -8.62
CA VAL A 50 -10.53 1.71 -8.51
C VAL A 50 -9.34 2.63 -8.82
N PRO A 51 -9.41 3.43 -9.90
CA PRO A 51 -8.35 4.38 -10.19
C PRO A 51 -8.22 5.38 -9.04
N GLY A 52 -6.99 5.67 -8.66
CA GLY A 52 -6.71 6.70 -7.67
C GLY A 52 -7.29 8.04 -8.09
N PRO A 53 -7.62 8.94 -7.14
CA PRO A 53 -8.16 10.26 -7.45
C PRO A 53 -7.19 11.02 -8.36
N GLY A 54 -7.53 11.10 -9.65
CA GLY A 54 -6.77 11.86 -10.66
C GLY A 54 -6.22 11.06 -11.84
N LEU A 55 -6.32 9.73 -11.89
CA LEU A 55 -5.94 8.97 -13.09
C LEU A 55 -7.11 8.87 -14.07
N ARG A 56 -7.50 10.00 -14.67
CA ARG A 56 -8.08 9.95 -16.01
C ARG A 56 -6.90 9.94 -16.96
N CYS A 57 -6.39 8.74 -17.25
CA CYS A 57 -5.54 8.57 -18.43
C CYS A 57 -6.46 8.80 -19.61
N GLU A 58 -6.29 9.92 -20.31
CA GLU A 58 -7.05 10.23 -21.51
C GLU A 58 -6.83 9.08 -22.49
N GLN A 59 -7.85 8.25 -22.68
CA GLN A 59 -7.84 7.22 -23.70
C GLN A 59 -7.94 7.93 -25.05
N GLU A 60 -6.81 8.40 -25.59
CA GLU A 60 -6.66 8.50 -27.03
C GLU A 60 -6.73 7.06 -27.55
N ALA A 61 -7.93 6.68 -27.98
CA ALA A 61 -8.14 5.51 -28.80
C ALA A 61 -7.17 5.64 -29.99
N ARG A 62 -6.18 4.75 -30.07
CA ARG A 62 -5.42 4.53 -31.29
C ARG A 62 -6.42 4.00 -32.32
N GLU A 63 -7.02 4.90 -33.09
CA GLU A 63 -7.59 4.54 -34.38
C GLU A 63 -6.41 4.18 -35.29
N GLU A 64 -6.09 2.89 -35.39
CA GLU A 64 -5.20 2.38 -36.42
C GLU A 64 -5.91 2.50 -37.79
N PRO A 65 -5.36 3.25 -38.76
CA PRO A 65 -5.91 3.27 -40.11
C PRO A 65 -5.41 2.04 -40.89
N LEU A 66 -6.29 1.45 -41.70
CA LEU A 66 -5.89 0.66 -42.87
C LEU A 66 -5.74 1.58 -44.07
#